data_AF-A0A3C1ETZ2-F1
#
_entry.id   AF-A0A3C1ETZ2-F1
#
_cell.length_a   1.000
_cell.length_b   1.000
_cell.length_c   1.000
_cell.angle_alpha   90.00
_cell.angle_beta   90.00
_cell.angle_gamma   90.00
#
_symmetry.space_group_name_H-M   'P 1'
#
loop_
_entity.id
_entity.type
_entity.pdbx_description
1 polymer ?
#
loop_
_entity_poly.entity_id
_entity_poly.type
_entity_poly.pdbx_seq_one_letter_code
_entity_poly.pdbx_strand_id
1 'polypeptide(L)' 'IHISELSDKLVKNPEDIVKEGDPVDVKILSISSTERHLGLSLKGASTKKTAEPKKKVTKEELASAVDSAIEAELTTKE' A
#
# COMPACT_ATOMS: atom_id res chain seq x y z
N ILE A 1 -6.41 -6.66 16.03
CA ILE A 1 -5.46 -7.20 15.02
C ILE A 1 -4.11 -7.32 15.70
N HIS A 2 -3.44 -8.47 15.62
CA HIS A 2 -2.11 -8.63 16.19
C HIS A 2 -1.03 -8.04 15.26
N ILE A 3 0.10 -7.60 15.80
CA ILE A 3 1.19 -7.01 14.99
C ILE A 3 1.70 -7.97 13.91
N SER A 4 1.80 -9.25 14.24
CA SER A 4 2.18 -10.33 13.30
C SER A 4 1.13 -10.62 12.21
N GLU A 5 -0.06 -10.05 12.36
CA GLU A 5 -1.16 -10.16 11.39
C GLU A 5 -1.28 -8.93 10.48
N LEU A 6 -0.47 -7.88 10.71
CA LEU A 6 -0.42 -6.70 9.83
C LEU A 6 0.38 -6.97 8.54
N SER A 7 1.48 -7.73 8.61
CA SER A 7 2.30 -8.07 7.46
C SER A 7 3.15 -9.32 7.73
N ASP A 8 3.62 -9.98 6.67
CA ASP A 8 4.59 -11.09 6.74
C ASP A 8 6.03 -10.62 7.00
N LYS A 9 6.28 -9.31 6.85
CA LYS A 9 7.59 -8.69 7.09
C LYS A 9 7.72 -8.19 8.54
N LEU A 10 8.96 -7.98 8.99
CA LEU A 10 9.22 -7.42 10.31
C LEU A 10 8.66 -5.99 10.40
N VAL A 11 7.60 -5.82 11.20
CA VAL A 11 6.96 -4.52 11.44
C VAL A 11 7.50 -3.94 12.74
N LYS A 12 8.17 -2.78 12.66
CA LYS A 12 8.58 -2.03 13.86
C LYS A 12 7.46 -1.14 14.38
N ASN A 13 6.75 -0.46 13.48
CA ASN A 13 5.68 0.46 13.82
C ASN A 13 4.43 0.14 12.99
N PRO A 14 3.25 -0.01 13.60
CA PRO A 14 2.01 -0.30 12.88
C PRO A 14 1.56 0.87 11.97
N GLU A 15 1.94 2.11 12.31
CA GLU A 15 1.58 3.33 11.59
C GLU A 15 2.17 3.41 10.17
N ASP A 16 3.22 2.65 9.88
CA ASP A 16 3.81 2.57 8.53
C ASP A 16 2.91 1.80 7.56
N ILE A 17 2.07 0.90 8.09
CA ILE A 17 1.24 -0.02 7.31
C ILE A 17 -0.19 0.47 7.23
N VAL A 18 -0.71 1.04 8.33
CA VAL A 18 -2.10 1.48 8.44
C VAL A 18 -2.15 2.92 8.92
N LYS A 19 -3.12 3.67 8.42
CA LYS A 19 -3.41 5.04 8.86
C LYS A 19 -4.81 5.10 9.44
N GLU A 20 -4.96 5.92 10.47
CA GLU A 20 -6.27 6.16 11.07
C GLU A 20 -7.21 6.76 10.03
N GLY A 21 -8.42 6.20 9.94
CA GLY A 21 -9.45 6.62 8.98
C GLY A 21 -9.33 6.02 7.57
N ASP A 22 -8.28 5.25 7.26
CA ASP A 22 -8.19 4.56 5.97
C ASP A 22 -9.06 3.28 5.97
N PRO A 23 -9.95 3.07 4.98
CA PRO A 23 -10.69 1.82 4.87
C PRO A 23 -9.76 0.70 4.40
N VAL A 24 -9.63 -0.34 5.22
CA VAL A 24 -8.79 -1.51 4.93
C VAL A 24 -9.62 -2.79 4.85
N ASP A 25 -9.29 -3.63 3.88
CA ASP A 25 -9.82 -4.99 3.78
C ASP A 25 -9.05 -5.92 4.71
N VAL A 26 -9.77 -6.66 5.55
CA VAL A 26 -9.21 -7.64 6.50
C VAL A 26 -9.91 -8.98 6.38
N LYS A 27 -9.18 -10.05 6.69
CA LYS A 27 -9.70 -11.41 6.76
C LYS A 27 -9.98 -11.77 8.22
N ILE A 28 -11.12 -12.41 8.46
CA ILE A 28 -11.47 -12.97 9.77
C ILE A 28 -10.72 -14.29 9.95
N LEU A 29 -9.98 -14.43 11.05
CA LEU A 29 -9.26 -15.65 11.43
C LEU A 29 -10.02 -16.49 12.45
N SER A 30 -10.67 -15.83 13.42
CA SER A 30 -11.37 -16.52 14.49
C SER A 30 -12.52 -15.65 15.03
N ILE A 31 -13.57 -16.31 15.48
CA ILE A 31 -14.75 -15.68 16.07
C ILE A 31 -14.95 -16.30 17.45
N SER A 32 -14.75 -15.51 18.49
CA SER A 32 -15.02 -15.91 19.88
C SER A 32 -16.31 -15.27 20.34
N SER A 33 -17.41 -16.01 20.18
CA SER A 33 -18.76 -15.53 20.54
C SER A 33 -18.93 -15.30 22.04
N THR A 34 -18.20 -16.05 22.88
CA THR A 34 -18.24 -15.95 24.35
C THR A 34 -17.70 -14.61 24.82
N GLU A 35 -16.56 -14.18 24.27
CA GLU A 35 -15.89 -12.92 24.63
C GLU A 35 -16.28 -11.77 23.69
N ARG A 36 -17.13 -12.03 22.69
CA ARG A 36 -17.46 -11.10 21.59
C ARG A 36 -16.23 -10.50 20.90
N HIS A 37 -15.19 -11.31 20.78
CA HIS A 37 -13.93 -10.90 20.15
C HIS A 37 -13.75 -11.55 18.78
N LEU A 38 -13.18 -10.76 17.85
CA LEU A 38 -12.88 -11.19 16.48
C LEU A 38 -11.38 -11.12 16.24
N GLY A 39 -10.79 -12.26 15.86
CA GLY A 39 -9.43 -12.32 15.34
C GLY A 39 -9.42 -11.86 13.90
N LEU A 40 -8.68 -10.79 13.61
CA LEU A 40 -8.61 -10.15 12.29
C LEU A 40 -7.17 -10.14 11.77
N SER A 41 -7.02 -10.28 10.46
CA SER A 41 -5.73 -10.34 9.75
C SER A 41 -5.73 -9.47 8.50
N LEU A 42 -4.71 -8.62 8.39
CA LEU A 42 -4.51 -7.72 7.25
C LEU A 42 -3.77 -8.46 6.12
N LYS A 43 -2.73 -9.23 6.46
CA LYS A 43 -2.00 -10.05 5.48
C LYS A 43 -2.88 -11.09 4.78
N GLY A 44 -3.84 -11.67 5.50
CA GLY A 44 -4.74 -12.69 4.96
C GLY A 44 -5.67 -12.18 3.87
N ALA A 45 -5.99 -10.88 3.86
CA ALA A 45 -6.85 -10.25 2.86
C ALA A 45 -6.12 -9.98 1.53
N SER A 46 -4.84 -9.59 1.59
CA SER A 46 -4.02 -9.28 0.41
C SER A 46 -3.76 -10.46 -0.52
N THR A 47 -3.92 -11.70 -0.06
CA THR A 47 -3.69 -12.91 -0.87
C THR A 47 -4.65 -13.09 -2.04
N LYS A 48 -5.76 -12.34 -2.12
CA LYS A 48 -6.72 -12.40 -3.25
C LYS A 48 -6.58 -11.28 -4.28
N LYS A 49 -5.74 -10.27 -4.06
CA LYS A 49 -5.46 -9.23 -5.06
C LYS A 49 -3.98 -8.91 -5.02
N THR A 50 -3.28 -9.24 -6.10
CA THR A 50 -2.07 -8.54 -6.54
C THR A 50 -2.26 -7.05 -6.29
N ALA A 51 -1.56 -6.49 -5.32
CA ALA A 51 -1.53 -5.06 -5.08
C ALA A 51 -0.15 -4.71 -4.52
N GLU A 52 0.65 -4.19 -5.44
CA GLU A 52 1.92 -3.51 -5.21
C GLU A 52 1.92 -2.63 -3.95
N PRO A 53 3.09 -2.40 -3.34
CA PRO A 53 3.21 -1.36 -2.34
C PRO A 53 2.72 -0.06 -3.00
N LYS A 54 1.78 0.66 -2.34
CA LYS A 54 1.41 2.03 -2.72
C LYS A 54 2.64 2.94 -2.53
N LYS A 55 3.61 2.85 -3.44
CA LYS A 55 4.57 3.92 -3.70
C LYS A 55 3.72 5.02 -4.29
N LYS A 56 3.48 6.08 -3.51
CA LYS A 56 3.00 7.35 -4.05
C LYS A 56 4.03 7.76 -5.09
N VAL A 57 3.78 7.44 -6.36
CA VAL A 57 4.52 8.03 -7.47
C VAL A 57 3.96 9.43 -7.58
N THR A 58 4.69 10.39 -7.01
CA THR A 58 4.33 11.80 -7.08
C THR A 58 4.28 12.19 -8.54
N LYS A 59 3.19 12.82 -8.95
CA LYS A 59 2.91 13.27 -10.32
C LYS A 59 4.01 14.21 -10.88
N GLU A 60 4.89 14.70 -10.02
CA GLU A 60 6.04 15.57 -10.33
C GLU A 60 7.19 14.88 -11.05
N GLU A 61 7.49 13.59 -10.81
CA GLU A 61 8.62 12.92 -11.51
C GLU A 61 8.31 12.63 -12.99
N LEU A 62 7.04 12.37 -13.32
CA LEU A 62 6.62 12.14 -14.71
C LEU A 62 6.56 13.44 -15.53
N ALA A 63 6.35 14.59 -14.90
CA ALA A 63 6.33 15.88 -15.57
C ALA A 63 7.76 16.34 -15.97
N SER A 64 8.75 16.12 -15.09
CA SER A 64 10.15 16.47 -15.33
C SER A 64 10.75 15.72 -16.53
N ALA A 65 10.40 14.43 -16.71
CA ALA A 65 10.90 13.63 -17.83
C ALA A 65 10.30 14.02 -19.19
N VAL A 66 9.11 14.62 -19.21
CA VAL A 66 8.43 15.02 -20.47
C VAL A 66 8.95 16.36 -20.97
N ASP A 67 9.24 17.32 -20.08
CA ASP A 67 9.85 18.60 -20.47
C ASP A 67 11.23 18.40 -21.12
N SER A 68 12.05 17.52 -20.55
CA SER A 68 13.40 17.25 -21.08
C SER A 68 13.41 16.54 -22.44
N ALA A 69 12.32 15.85 -22.81
CA ALA A 69 12.21 15.16 -24.09
C ALA A 69 11.74 16.09 -25.23
N ILE A 70 10.97 17.13 -24.92
CA ILE A 70 10.44 18.08 -25.91
C ILE A 70 11.52 19.05 -26.40
N GLU A 71 12.46 19.46 -25.54
CA GLU A 71 13.56 20.36 -25.96
C GLU A 71 14.60 19.67 -26.84
N ALA A 72 14.85 18.38 -26.67
CA ALA A 72 15.85 17.64 -27.47
C ALA A 72 15.40 17.39 -28.92
N GLU A 73 14.08 17.40 -29.19
CA GLU A 73 13.53 17.11 -30.51
C GLU A 73 13.44 18.34 -31.43
N LEU A 74 13.56 19.56 -30.89
CA LEU A 74 13.50 20.81 -31.68
C LEU A 74 14.88 21.33 -32.14
N THR A 75 16.00 20.78 -31.66
CA THR A 75 17.36 21.26 -32.00
C THR A 75 18.10 20.41 -33.05
N THR A 76 17.49 19.36 -33.60
CA THR A 76 18.09 18.50 -34.66
C THR A 76 17.44 18.67 -36.03
N LYS A 77 16.57 19.69 -36.19
CA LYS A 77 15.89 19.98 -37.45
C LYS A 77 16.03 21.45 -37.86
N GLU A 78 17.26 21.91 -38.03
CA GLU A 78 17.62 23.06 -38.90
C GLU A 78 19.10 22.98 -39.31
#